data_AF-A0A257V089-F1
#
_entry.id   AF-A0A257V089-F1
#
_cell.length_a   1.000
_cell.length_b   1.000
_cell.length_c   1.000
_cell.angle_alpha   90.00
_cell.angle_beta   90.00
_cell.angle_gamma   90.00
#
_symmetry.space_group_name_H-M   'P 1'
#
loop_
_entity.id
_entity.type
_entity.pdbx_description
1 polymer ?
#
loop_
_entity_poly.entity_id
_entity_poly.type
_entity_poly.pdbx_seq_one_letter_code
_entity_poly.pdbx_strand_id
1 'polypeptide(L)'
;MAVRAAEIYQAMRQRPDLTALLASGETHYEVPFSLRLADPERIVRGQIDGIVVPATGPIIVVEFKTGRPQKQHETQVSMYRQALAAAWPGRAVETRLFYFQAGNVAL
;
A
#
# COMPACT_ATOMS: atom_id res chain seq x y z
N MET A 1 22.86 7.85 4.94
CA MET A 1 21.55 7.19 5.18
C MET A 1 20.42 8.22 5.24
N ALA A 2 20.49 9.23 6.12
CA ALA A 2 19.44 10.26 6.25
C ALA A 2 19.15 11.04 4.94
N VAL A 3 20.18 11.46 4.19
CA VAL A 3 20.02 12.18 2.92
C VAL A 3 19.18 11.38 1.91
N ARG A 4 19.51 10.10 1.72
CA ARG A 4 18.78 9.21 0.79
C ARG A 4 17.33 8.98 1.19
N ALA A 5 17.05 8.89 2.49
CA ALA A 5 15.67 8.79 2.98
C ALA A 5 14.88 10.07 2.71
N ALA A 6 15.51 11.24 2.91
CA ALA A 6 14.91 12.53 2.60
C ALA A 6 14.62 12.70 1.10
N GLU A 7 15.54 12.28 0.22
CA GLU A 7 15.35 12.29 -1.24
C GLU A 7 14.17 11.41 -1.67
N ILE A 8 14.07 10.20 -1.14
CA ILE A 8 12.95 9.28 -1.42
C ILE A 8 11.64 9.90 -0.93
N TYR A 9 11.63 10.47 0.28
CA TYR A 9 10.45 11.13 0.82
C TYR A 9 10.01 12.34 -0.04
N GLN A 10 10.97 13.16 -0.49
CA GLN A 10 10.67 14.27 -1.40
C GLN A 10 10.08 13.77 -2.72
N ALA A 11 10.65 12.72 -3.31
CA ALA A 11 10.14 12.10 -4.53
C ALA A 11 8.70 11.56 -4.34
N MET A 12 8.42 10.92 -3.20
CA MET A 12 7.06 10.49 -2.85
C MET A 12 6.09 11.68 -2.80
N ARG A 13 6.48 12.77 -2.14
CA ARG A 13 5.66 13.98 -1.96
C ARG A 13 5.39 14.74 -3.27
N GLN A 14 6.28 14.60 -4.26
CA GLN A 14 6.17 15.30 -5.54
C GLN A 14 5.46 14.48 -6.63
N ARG A 15 5.17 13.20 -6.39
CA ARG A 15 4.61 12.29 -7.38
C ARG A 15 3.09 12.55 -7.57
N PRO A 16 2.64 13.10 -8.73
CA PRO A 16 1.28 13.61 -8.84
C PRO A 16 0.19 12.54 -8.75
N ASP A 17 0.44 11.34 -9.29
CA ASP A 17 -0.47 10.20 -9.23
C ASP A 17 -0.69 9.72 -7.79
N LEU A 18 0.36 9.69 -6.97
CA LEU A 18 0.27 9.38 -5.55
C LEU A 18 -0.48 10.48 -4.79
N THR A 19 -0.14 11.75 -5.00
CA THR A 19 -0.83 12.88 -4.35
C THR A 19 -2.32 12.87 -4.66
N ALA A 20 -2.69 12.68 -5.93
CA ALA A 20 -4.09 12.61 -6.34
C ALA A 20 -4.82 11.42 -5.70
N LEU A 21 -4.17 10.25 -5.63
CA LEU A 21 -4.72 9.06 -4.99
C LEU A 21 -4.97 9.28 -3.49
N LEU A 22 -3.99 9.81 -2.75
CA LEU A 22 -4.14 10.06 -1.31
C LEU A 22 -5.21 11.13 -1.01
N ALA A 23 -5.51 12.00 -1.97
CA ALA A 23 -6.57 13.00 -1.86
C ALA A 23 -7.96 12.46 -2.28
N SER A 24 -8.07 11.25 -2.84
CA SER A 24 -9.33 10.75 -3.40
C SER A 24 -10.28 10.13 -2.37
N GLY A 25 -9.91 10.10 -1.09
CA GLY A 25 -10.72 9.51 -0.02
C GLY A 25 -10.09 9.67 1.36
N GLU A 26 -10.74 9.10 2.37
CA GLU A 26 -10.17 9.04 3.71
C GLU A 26 -8.94 8.14 3.69
N THR A 27 -7.81 8.64 4.19
CA THR A 27 -6.53 7.92 4.11
C THR A 27 -6.07 7.54 5.51
N HIS A 28 -5.74 6.26 5.69
CA HIS A 28 -5.11 5.74 6.91
C HIS A 28 -3.74 5.16 6.59
N TYR A 29 -2.80 5.31 7.50
CA TYR A 29 -1.43 4.85 7.37
C TYR A 29 -1.10 3.83 8.46
N GLU A 30 -0.16 2.92 8.17
CA GLU A 30 0.31 1.88 9.10
C GLU A 30 -0.85 1.05 9.68
N VAL A 31 -1.77 0.64 8.81
CA VAL A 31 -3.02 -0.01 9.20
C VAL A 31 -2.75 -1.43 9.65
N PRO A 32 -2.94 -1.78 10.94
CA PRO A 32 -2.70 -3.12 11.41
C PRO A 32 -3.77 -4.09 10.89
N PHE A 33 -3.36 -5.32 10.58
CA PHE A 33 -4.30 -6.38 10.21
C PHE A 33 -3.95 -7.71 10.87
N SER A 34 -4.97 -8.57 10.96
CA SER A 34 -4.83 -9.98 11.29
C SER A 34 -5.65 -10.79 10.29
N LEU A 35 -4.99 -11.66 9.53
CA LEU A 35 -5.62 -12.51 8.54
C LEU A 35 -5.48 -13.96 8.98
N ARG A 36 -6.61 -14.66 9.13
CA ARG A 36 -6.63 -16.11 9.27
C ARG A 36 -6.51 -16.73 7.89
N LEU A 37 -5.53 -17.62 7.71
CA LEU A 37 -5.34 -18.34 6.45
C LEU A 37 -6.28 -19.55 6.37
N ALA A 38 -6.25 -20.26 5.24
CA ALA A 38 -7.05 -21.48 5.05
C ALA A 38 -6.74 -22.57 6.10
N ASP A 39 -5.50 -22.61 6.60
CA ASP A 39 -5.16 -23.35 7.81
C ASP A 39 -5.64 -22.56 9.04
N PRO A 40 -6.65 -23.06 9.77
CA PRO A 40 -7.32 -22.30 10.82
C PRO A 40 -6.40 -21.95 11.99
N GLU A 41 -5.31 -22.69 12.21
CA GLU A 41 -4.33 -22.42 13.26
C GLU A 41 -3.33 -21.32 12.87
N ARG A 42 -3.31 -20.89 11.60
CA ARG A 42 -2.36 -19.91 11.10
C ARG A 42 -2.98 -18.53 10.95
N ILE A 43 -2.51 -17.62 11.80
CA ILE A 43 -2.83 -16.19 11.74
C ILE A 43 -1.60 -15.42 11.28
N VAL A 44 -1.74 -14.67 10.20
CA VAL A 44 -0.75 -13.69 9.74
C VAL A 44 -1.12 -12.33 10.32
N ARG A 45 -0.13 -11.65 10.91
CA ARG A 45 -0.27 -10.28 11.39
C ARG A 45 0.75 -9.39 10.71
N GLY A 46 0.35 -8.16 10.44
CA GLY A 46 1.22 -7.18 9.82
C GLY A 46 0.60 -5.80 9.81
N GLN A 47 1.24 -4.90 9.07
CA GLN A 47 0.79 -3.54 8.83
C GLN A 47 0.75 -3.31 7.31
N ILE A 48 -0.28 -2.62 6.87
CA ILE A 48 -0.39 -2.10 5.50
C ILE A 48 0.12 -0.67 5.54
N ASP A 49 1.06 -0.31 4.66
CA ASP A 49 1.66 1.03 4.63
C ASP A 49 0.60 2.14 4.57
N GLY A 50 -0.43 1.97 3.73
CA GLY A 50 -1.62 2.79 3.76
C GLY A 50 -2.82 2.25 2.99
N ILE A 51 -3.99 2.79 3.31
CA ILE A 51 -5.23 2.57 2.56
C ILE A 51 -5.90 3.90 2.27
N VAL A 52 -6.53 4.00 1.10
CA VAL A 52 -7.47 5.06 0.76
C VAL A 52 -8.87 4.45 0.71
N VAL A 53 -9.81 5.10 1.38
CA VAL A 53 -11.22 4.74 1.47
C VAL A 53 -12.05 5.83 0.80
N PRO A 54 -12.27 5.74 -0.52
CA PRO A 54 -13.17 6.67 -1.21
C PRO A 54 -14.62 6.49 -0.74
N ALA A 55 -15.43 7.55 -0.90
CA ALA A 55 -16.85 7.53 -0.58
C ALA A 55 -17.63 6.47 -1.39
N THR A 56 -17.23 6.26 -2.65
CA THR A 56 -17.79 5.23 -3.55
C THR A 56 -16.66 4.51 -4.30
N GLY A 57 -16.90 3.26 -4.71
CA GLY A 57 -15.91 2.47 -5.45
C GLY A 57 -14.96 1.66 -4.54
N PRO A 58 -13.82 1.19 -5.10
CA PRO A 58 -12.93 0.27 -4.40
C PRO A 58 -12.17 0.94 -3.25
N ILE A 59 -11.84 0.16 -2.23
CA ILE A 59 -10.80 0.50 -1.25
C ILE A 59 -9.45 0.26 -1.93
N ILE A 60 -8.50 1.18 -1.75
CA ILE A 60 -7.22 1.14 -2.44
C ILE A 60 -6.11 0.95 -1.43
N VAL A 61 -5.40 -0.18 -1.50
CA VAL A 61 -4.14 -0.40 -0.79
C VAL A 61 -3.03 0.37 -1.48
N VAL A 62 -2.27 1.14 -0.71
CA VAL A 62 -1.07 1.83 -1.14
C VAL A 62 0.12 1.18 -0.45
N GLU A 63 1.04 0.62 -1.24
CA GLU A 63 2.25 -0.03 -0.75
C GLU A 63 3.49 0.65 -1.34
N PHE A 64 4.45 0.98 -0.48
CA PHE A 64 5.68 1.64 -0.88
C PHE A 64 6.86 0.65 -0.87
N LYS A 65 7.65 0.65 -1.94
CA LYS A 65 8.87 -0.15 -2.03
C LYS A 65 10.04 0.71 -2.47
N THR A 66 11.20 0.43 -1.87
CA THR A 66 12.45 1.00 -2.34
C THR A 66 13.18 0.00 -3.24
N GLY A 67 13.80 0.50 -4.31
CA GLY A 67 14.49 -0.35 -5.29
C GLY A 67 13.59 -0.91 -6.39
N ARG A 68 13.95 -2.08 -6.94
CA ARG A 68 13.30 -2.66 -8.12
C ARG A 68 12.06 -3.50 -7.75
N PRO A 69 11.06 -3.59 -8.65
CA PRO A 69 9.95 -4.54 -8.51
C PRO A 69 10.41 -5.98 -8.36
N GLN A 70 9.73 -6.73 -7.48
CA GLN A 70 9.97 -8.15 -7.21
C GLN A 70 8.64 -8.89 -7.10
N LYS A 71 8.58 -10.14 -7.56
CA LYS A 71 7.36 -10.99 -7.48
C LYS A 71 6.83 -11.16 -6.06
N GLN A 72 7.73 -11.11 -5.07
CA GLN A 72 7.37 -11.21 -3.66
C GLN A 72 6.50 -10.04 -3.20
N HIS A 73 6.64 -8.85 -3.80
CA HIS A 73 5.79 -7.70 -3.48
C HIS A 73 4.34 -7.93 -3.91
N GLU A 74 4.12 -8.58 -5.06
CA GLU A 74 2.77 -8.95 -5.53
C GLU A 74 2.11 -9.97 -4.59
N THR A 75 2.90 -10.93 -4.11
CA THR A 75 2.44 -11.91 -3.12
C THR A 75 2.05 -11.22 -1.80
N GLN A 76 2.84 -10.24 -1.37
CA GLN A 76 2.57 -9.46 -0.17
C GLN A 76 1.25 -8.68 -0.28
N VAL A 77 1.06 -7.89 -1.35
CA VAL A 77 -0.17 -7.10 -1.50
C VAL A 77 -1.41 -7.95 -1.74
N SER A 78 -1.26 -9.18 -2.26
CA SER A 78 -2.35 -10.15 -2.33
C SER A 78 -2.90 -10.52 -0.94
N MET A 79 -2.03 -10.63 0.07
CA MET A 79 -2.48 -10.86 1.46
C MET A 79 -3.22 -9.64 2.02
N TYR A 80 -2.75 -8.43 1.73
CA TYR A 80 -3.43 -7.21 2.16
C TYR A 80 -4.81 -7.09 1.53
N ARG A 81 -4.92 -7.40 0.23
CA ARG A 81 -6.20 -7.46 -0.47
C ARG A 81 -7.17 -8.45 0.18
N GLN A 82 -6.69 -9.64 0.54
CA GLN A 82 -7.51 -10.64 1.23
C GLN A 82 -7.97 -10.15 2.61
N ALA A 83 -7.07 -9.55 3.40
CA ALA A 83 -7.40 -9.01 4.71
C ALA A 83 -8.48 -7.92 4.63
N LEU A 84 -8.33 -6.97 3.72
CA LEU A 84 -9.31 -5.89 3.55
C LEU A 84 -10.63 -6.36 2.94
N ALA A 85 -10.60 -7.31 2.01
CA ALA A 85 -11.83 -7.87 1.45
C ALA A 85 -12.66 -8.60 2.53
N ALA A 86 -12.01 -9.23 3.51
CA ALA A 86 -12.67 -9.82 4.66
C ALA A 86 -13.22 -8.76 5.63
N ALA A 87 -12.49 -7.65 5.83
CA ALA A 87 -12.89 -6.56 6.71
C ALA A 87 -14.00 -5.66 6.13
N TRP A 88 -14.08 -5.54 4.80
CA TRP A 88 -15.12 -4.79 4.07
C TRP A 88 -15.85 -5.66 3.04
N PRO A 89 -16.73 -6.58 3.49
CA PRO A 89 -17.52 -7.40 2.59
C PRO A 89 -18.33 -6.54 1.60
N GLY A 90 -18.31 -6.93 0.32
CA GLY A 90 -19.05 -6.25 -0.74
C GLY A 90 -18.37 -5.00 -1.34
N ARG A 91 -17.23 -4.54 -0.78
CA ARG A 91 -16.39 -3.53 -1.45
C ARG A 91 -15.23 -4.19 -2.17
N ALA A 92 -15.04 -3.82 -3.43
CA ALA A 92 -13.84 -4.21 -4.16
C ALA A 92 -12.59 -3.64 -3.48
N VAL A 93 -11.48 -4.37 -3.53
CA VAL A 93 -10.19 -3.93 -3.04
C VAL A 93 -9.17 -3.98 -4.18
N GLU A 94 -8.54 -2.85 -4.43
CA GLU A 94 -7.45 -2.70 -5.38
C GLU A 94 -6.12 -2.46 -4.67
N THR A 95 -5.02 -2.70 -5.37
CA THR A 95 -3.66 -2.46 -4.84
C THR A 95 -2.90 -1.55 -5.79
N ARG A 96 -2.08 -0.66 -5.24
CA ARG A 96 -1.15 0.20 -5.97
C ARG A 96 0.22 0.11 -5.31
N LEU A 97 1.19 -0.38 -6.07
CA LEU A 97 2.59 -0.50 -5.67
C LEU A 97 3.37 0.70 -6.22
N PHE A 98 3.96 1.49 -5.32
CA PHE A 98 4.80 2.62 -5.68
C PHE A 98 6.26 2.28 -5.40
N TYR A 99 7.09 2.39 -6.43
CA TYR A 99 8.52 2.10 -6.36
C TYR A 99 9.33 3.40 -6.40
N PHE A 100 10.25 3.54 -5.45
CA PHE A 100 11.17 4.67 -5.37
C PHE A 100 12.62 4.17 -5.35
N GLN A 101 13.44 4.68 -6.26
CA GLN A 101 14.90 4.49 -6.22
C GLN A 101 15.61 5.84 -6.28
N ALA A 102 16.77 5.92 -5.64
CA ALA A 102 17.69 7.04 -5.87
C ALA A 102 18.03 7.08 -7.38
N GLY A 103 17.76 8.21 -8.02
CA GLY A 103 18.00 8.42 -9.46
C GLY A 103 16.78 8.30 -10.40
N ASN A 104 15.62 7.79 -9.94
CA ASN A 104 14.34 7.87 -10.69
C ASN A 104 13.44 8.99 -10.17
N VAL A 105 14.01 9.98 -9.48
CA VAL A 105 13.31 11.23 -9.17
C VAL A 105 13.30 12.04 -10.46
N ALA A 106 12.41 11.69 -11.39
CA ALA A 106 12.07 12.60 -12.46
C ALA A 106 11.34 13.77 -11.80
N LEU A 107 12.01 14.93 -11.80
CA LEU A 107 11.41 16.22 -11.51
C LEU A 107 10.28 16.52 -12.51
#